data_AF-A0A3D1JFT7-F1
#
_entry.id   AF-A0A3D1JFT7-F1
#
_cell.length_a   1.000
_cell.length_b   1.000
_cell.length_c   1.000
_cell.angle_alpha   90.00
_cell.angle_beta   90.00
_cell.angle_gamma   90.00
#
_symmetry.space_group_name_H-M   'P 1'
#
loop_
_entity.id
_entity.type
_entity.pdbx_description
1 polymer ?
#
loop_
_entity_poly.entity_id
_entity_poly.type
_entity_poly.pdbx_seq_one_letter_code
_entity_poly.pdbx_strand_id
1 'polypeptide(L)'
;MAYLSVVGVGHGLDGRDAAMQAARKALDELGTLQPVLALVFAAEEFEPSEVLAGLTSMLGDTPLWGMSTVRALAGEREEPRAVVVMVIAGNDLKAAVHWWPGYGADSQEAARQAVRTLRSDLVLPQGALIAADGVQGNLLPLCSALADLPTRIGGCLASGGYAQGKTPLFARAQTAPGALAIATLGGRFRLSGGCGHGWRDSGLQVRFGKTHDVWVDAINDVSPADFYAETFGHPAREWAYPPLNELVRLYPFGLQEYPASPDFILRSPLRVEVNGSLRMNVPIEAGTTAQLTLGDPQACLLAVEQAARTALSNLAPASPMAALAFVDVAWLSLFGIQAGQIPLALHEALGNIPLAGAYTLGQVSQPVAGAVPRLLNQNIQIILLGYQA
;
A
#
# COMPACT_ATOMS: atom_id res chain seq x y z
N MET A 1 -4.76 -15.85 27.89
CA MET A 1 -4.09 -14.72 27.22
C MET A 1 -4.96 -14.34 26.05
N ALA A 2 -5.67 -13.21 26.11
CA ALA A 2 -6.67 -12.85 25.11
C ALA A 2 -6.17 -11.66 24.31
N TYR A 3 -5.48 -11.93 23.20
CA TYR A 3 -5.53 -11.02 22.06
C TYR A 3 -6.62 -11.52 21.12
N LEU A 4 -7.22 -10.61 20.38
CA LEU A 4 -8.22 -10.92 19.37
C LEU A 4 -8.12 -9.89 18.25
N SER A 5 -8.20 -10.37 17.01
CA SER A 5 -8.31 -9.51 15.83
C SER A 5 -9.57 -9.93 15.07
N VAL A 6 -10.41 -8.95 14.75
CA VAL A 6 -11.71 -9.17 14.11
C VAL A 6 -11.87 -8.21 12.94
N VAL A 7 -12.62 -8.62 11.92
CA VAL A 7 -12.81 -7.85 10.69
C VAL A 7 -14.30 -7.62 10.47
N GLY A 8 -14.71 -6.37 10.43
CA GLY A 8 -16.06 -5.96 10.06
C GLY A 8 -16.10 -5.34 8.68
N VAL A 9 -17.14 -5.68 7.91
CA VAL A 9 -17.40 -5.13 6.57
C VAL A 9 -18.76 -4.45 6.56
N GLY A 10 -18.82 -3.22 6.07
CA GLY A 10 -20.06 -2.44 5.97
C GLY A 10 -20.34 -2.00 4.54
N HIS A 11 -21.60 -2.14 4.14
CA HIS A 11 -22.12 -1.74 2.84
C HIS A 11 -23.27 -0.75 3.10
N GLY A 12 -22.94 0.54 3.08
CA GLY A 12 -23.88 1.61 3.38
C GLY A 12 -24.41 2.31 2.15
N LEU A 13 -25.50 3.07 2.35
CA LEU A 13 -25.95 4.04 1.35
C LEU A 13 -24.92 5.15 1.17
N ASP A 14 -24.39 5.64 2.29
CA ASP A 14 -23.34 6.65 2.39
C ASP A 14 -22.13 6.13 3.20
N GLY A 15 -21.06 6.94 3.26
CA GLY A 15 -19.81 6.53 3.90
C GLY A 15 -19.95 6.36 5.41
N ARG A 16 -20.83 7.14 6.05
CA ARG A 16 -21.06 7.10 7.49
C ARG A 16 -21.77 5.81 7.90
N ASP A 17 -22.83 5.44 7.20
CA ASP A 17 -23.57 4.20 7.42
C ASP A 17 -22.68 2.98 7.20
N ALA A 18 -21.94 2.94 6.07
CA ALA A 18 -21.00 1.86 5.78
C ALA A 18 -19.96 1.71 6.90
N ALA A 19 -19.36 2.82 7.34
CA ALA A 19 -18.39 2.84 8.43
C ALA A 19 -18.98 2.37 9.77
N MET A 20 -20.17 2.85 10.14
CA MET A 20 -20.83 2.43 11.39
C MET A 20 -21.15 0.94 11.37
N GLN A 21 -21.65 0.40 10.26
CA GLN A 21 -21.93 -1.03 10.12
C GLN A 21 -20.66 -1.86 10.24
N ALA A 22 -19.57 -1.46 9.57
CA ALA A 22 -18.29 -2.16 9.63
C ALA A 22 -17.73 -2.17 11.06
N ALA A 23 -17.67 -0.99 11.70
CA ALA A 23 -17.20 -0.87 13.07
C ALA A 23 -18.08 -1.62 14.07
N ARG A 24 -19.41 -1.59 13.91
CA ARG A 24 -20.35 -2.34 14.76
C ARG A 24 -20.08 -3.84 14.68
N LYS A 25 -20.00 -4.41 13.48
CA LYS A 25 -19.74 -5.85 13.29
C LYS A 25 -18.42 -6.27 13.95
N ALA A 26 -17.36 -5.48 13.76
CA ALA A 26 -16.07 -5.75 14.40
C ALA A 26 -16.17 -5.68 15.94
N LEU A 27 -16.80 -4.63 16.50
CA LEU A 27 -16.93 -4.46 17.94
C LEU A 27 -17.84 -5.52 18.59
N ASP A 28 -18.89 -5.94 17.92
CA ASP A 28 -19.80 -6.98 18.42
C ASP A 28 -19.07 -8.33 18.53
N GLU A 29 -18.20 -8.66 17.57
CA GLU A 29 -17.34 -9.86 17.63
C GLU A 29 -16.22 -9.73 18.67
N LEU A 30 -15.67 -8.52 18.83
CA LEU A 30 -14.66 -8.22 19.85
C LEU A 30 -15.20 -8.38 21.29
N GLY A 31 -16.51 -8.15 21.48
CA GLY A 31 -17.21 -8.27 22.74
C GLY A 31 -16.78 -7.21 23.75
N THR A 32 -16.22 -7.63 24.89
CA THR A 32 -15.84 -6.73 25.99
C THR A 32 -14.37 -6.33 25.99
N LEU A 33 -13.57 -6.88 25.07
CA LEU A 33 -12.15 -6.53 24.96
C LEU A 33 -12.02 -5.08 24.47
N GLN A 34 -11.07 -4.35 25.05
CA GLN A 34 -10.82 -2.97 24.67
C GLN A 34 -9.98 -2.90 23.38
N PRO A 35 -10.44 -2.20 22.34
CA PRO A 35 -9.67 -1.99 21.12
C PRO A 35 -8.34 -1.26 21.40
N VAL A 36 -7.26 -1.77 20.82
CA VAL A 36 -5.91 -1.17 20.87
C VAL A 36 -5.57 -0.44 19.57
N LEU A 37 -6.03 -0.96 18.44
CA LEU A 37 -5.80 -0.40 17.11
C LEU A 37 -6.96 -0.74 16.20
N ALA A 38 -7.39 0.22 15.40
CA ALA A 38 -8.31 0.03 14.30
C ALA A 38 -7.59 0.34 12.97
N LEU A 39 -7.71 -0.58 12.02
CA LEU A 39 -7.17 -0.48 10.66
C LEU A 39 -8.33 -0.36 9.68
N VAL A 40 -8.30 0.62 8.79
CA VAL A 40 -9.44 0.93 7.91
C VAL A 40 -9.05 1.05 6.45
N PHE A 41 -9.87 0.42 5.61
CA PHE A 41 -9.82 0.52 4.15
C PHE A 41 -11.21 0.88 3.64
N ALA A 42 -11.34 2.10 3.11
CA ALA A 42 -12.62 2.62 2.65
C ALA A 42 -12.61 2.77 1.12
N ALA A 43 -13.63 2.22 0.46
CA ALA A 43 -13.79 2.37 -0.96
C ALA A 43 -13.93 3.85 -1.38
N GLU A 44 -13.34 4.21 -2.50
CA GLU A 44 -13.22 5.59 -2.98
C GLU A 44 -14.55 6.28 -3.32
N GLU A 45 -15.63 5.50 -3.48
CA GLU A 45 -16.96 6.03 -3.74
C GLU A 45 -17.59 6.71 -2.52
N PHE A 46 -17.02 6.53 -1.33
CA PHE A 46 -17.50 7.18 -0.11
C PHE A 46 -16.70 8.43 0.22
N GLU A 47 -17.40 9.48 0.66
CA GLU A 47 -16.76 10.72 1.12
C GLU A 47 -15.94 10.44 2.40
N PRO A 48 -14.61 10.69 2.40
CA PRO A 48 -13.75 10.35 3.54
C PRO A 48 -14.20 10.96 4.87
N SER A 49 -14.71 12.20 4.87
CA SER A 49 -15.18 12.81 6.11
C SER A 49 -16.41 12.09 6.71
N GLU A 50 -17.28 11.54 5.88
CA GLU A 50 -18.45 10.76 6.35
C GLU A 50 -18.02 9.43 6.94
N VAL A 51 -17.10 8.73 6.26
CA VAL A 51 -16.50 7.49 6.75
C VAL A 51 -15.85 7.73 8.12
N LEU A 52 -15.01 8.76 8.24
CA LEU A 52 -14.34 9.10 9.49
C LEU A 52 -15.33 9.43 10.61
N ALA A 53 -16.40 10.17 10.32
CA ALA A 53 -17.45 10.47 11.28
C ALA A 53 -18.17 9.20 11.76
N GLY A 54 -18.44 8.24 10.86
CA GLY A 54 -19.01 6.94 11.22
C GLY A 54 -18.08 6.14 12.14
N LEU A 55 -16.80 6.04 11.80
CA LEU A 55 -15.79 5.30 12.56
C LEU A 55 -15.58 5.89 13.96
N THR A 56 -15.35 7.19 14.06
CA THR A 56 -15.08 7.87 15.34
C THR A 56 -16.27 7.80 16.29
N SER A 57 -17.51 7.79 15.77
CA SER A 57 -18.71 7.62 16.61
C SER A 57 -18.80 6.25 17.28
N MET A 58 -18.12 5.24 16.73
CA MET A 58 -18.17 3.85 17.18
C MET A 58 -16.91 3.45 17.96
N LEU A 59 -15.73 3.86 17.47
CA LEU A 59 -14.42 3.49 18.00
C LEU A 59 -13.90 4.46 19.06
N GLY A 60 -14.53 5.63 19.24
CA GLY A 60 -14.10 6.63 20.21
C GLY A 60 -12.63 7.04 19.99
N ASP A 61 -11.83 6.93 21.06
CA ASP A 61 -10.43 7.33 21.07
C ASP A 61 -9.45 6.22 20.62
N THR A 62 -9.95 5.06 20.16
CA THR A 62 -9.08 3.99 19.65
C THR A 62 -8.18 4.53 18.53
N PRO A 63 -6.85 4.29 18.60
CA PRO A 63 -5.94 4.64 17.52
C PRO A 63 -6.44 4.08 16.18
N LEU A 64 -6.72 4.98 15.23
CA LEU A 64 -7.25 4.66 13.91
C LEU A 64 -6.19 4.97 12.86
N TRP A 65 -5.87 4.00 12.00
CA TRP A 65 -4.98 4.17 10.84
C TRP A 65 -5.62 3.54 9.61
N GLY A 66 -5.49 4.17 8.46
CA GLY A 66 -6.09 3.62 7.26
C GLY A 66 -5.96 4.52 6.04
N MET A 67 -6.60 4.10 4.96
CA MET A 67 -6.62 4.82 3.70
C MET A 67 -7.88 4.58 2.90
N SER A 68 -8.14 5.50 1.97
CA SER A 68 -9.05 5.26 0.87
C SER A 68 -8.39 4.36 -0.17
N THR A 69 -9.17 3.47 -0.78
CA THR A 69 -8.73 2.47 -1.75
C THR A 69 -9.73 2.33 -2.89
N VAL A 70 -9.26 1.93 -4.07
CA VAL A 70 -10.14 1.58 -5.19
C VAL A 70 -11.07 0.42 -4.80
N ARG A 71 -10.54 -0.58 -4.08
CA ARG A 71 -11.31 -1.69 -3.48
C ARG A 71 -10.65 -2.19 -2.20
N ALA A 72 -11.46 -2.61 -1.24
CA ALA A 72 -10.98 -3.25 -0.02
C ALA A 72 -11.02 -4.78 -0.15
N LEU A 73 -10.26 -5.46 0.72
CA LEU A 73 -10.22 -6.92 0.82
C LEU A 73 -10.59 -7.32 2.25
N ALA A 74 -11.38 -8.38 2.40
CA ALA A 74 -11.71 -8.98 3.70
C ALA A 74 -11.85 -10.49 3.57
N GLY A 75 -11.01 -11.25 4.30
CA GLY A 75 -10.96 -12.70 4.19
C GLY A 75 -10.74 -13.18 2.74
N GLU A 76 -11.64 -14.02 2.24
CA GLU A 76 -11.60 -14.61 0.90
C GLU A 76 -12.22 -13.72 -0.20
N ARG A 77 -12.62 -12.47 0.12
CA ARG A 77 -13.40 -11.61 -0.80
C ARG A 77 -12.74 -10.28 -1.08
N GLU A 78 -12.95 -9.82 -2.32
CA GLU A 78 -12.94 -8.40 -2.62
C GLU A 78 -14.26 -7.78 -2.17
N GLU A 79 -14.18 -6.62 -1.54
CA GLU A 79 -15.35 -5.89 -1.02
C GLU A 79 -15.51 -4.58 -1.82
N PRO A 80 -16.23 -4.60 -2.96
CA PRO A 80 -16.49 -3.41 -3.75
C PRO A 80 -17.46 -2.47 -3.02
N ARG A 81 -17.24 -1.15 -3.12
CA ARG A 81 -18.07 -0.11 -2.49
C ARG A 81 -18.38 -0.41 -1.01
N ALA A 82 -17.34 -0.73 -0.24
CA ALA A 82 -17.44 -1.13 1.16
C ALA A 82 -16.44 -0.36 2.05
N VAL A 83 -16.72 -0.36 3.35
CA VAL A 83 -15.73 0.00 4.38
C VAL A 83 -15.35 -1.28 5.11
N VAL A 84 -14.06 -1.59 5.15
CA VAL A 84 -13.50 -2.71 5.91
C VAL A 84 -12.76 -2.14 7.12
N VAL A 85 -13.09 -2.66 8.31
CA VAL A 85 -12.49 -2.27 9.58
C VAL A 85 -11.93 -3.52 10.26
N MET A 86 -10.63 -3.57 10.49
CA MET A 86 -10.03 -4.55 11.38
C MET A 86 -9.77 -3.92 12.74
N VAL A 87 -10.23 -4.56 13.82
CA VAL A 87 -9.99 -4.12 15.19
C VAL A 87 -9.13 -5.16 15.91
N ILE A 88 -8.06 -4.70 16.55
CA ILE A 88 -7.13 -5.54 17.32
C ILE A 88 -7.23 -5.15 18.79
N ALA A 89 -7.40 -6.12 19.68
CA ALA A 89 -7.37 -5.95 21.12
C ALA A 89 -6.35 -6.89 21.79
N GLY A 90 -5.82 -6.47 22.93
CA GLY A 90 -4.95 -7.28 23.78
C GLY A 90 -4.26 -6.46 24.87
N ASN A 91 -4.19 -6.99 26.08
CA ASN A 91 -3.76 -6.22 27.26
C ASN A 91 -2.30 -5.72 27.20
N ASP A 92 -1.40 -6.48 26.56
CA ASP A 92 0.03 -6.14 26.45
C ASP A 92 0.41 -5.56 25.08
N LEU A 93 -0.60 -5.16 24.30
CA LEU A 93 -0.43 -4.51 23.00
C LEU A 93 -0.54 -3.00 23.17
N LYS A 94 0.32 -2.26 22.47
CA LYS A 94 0.27 -0.80 22.45
C LYS A 94 0.34 -0.32 21.01
N ALA A 95 -0.50 0.63 20.65
CA ALA A 95 -0.42 1.30 19.37
C ALA A 95 -0.64 2.80 19.53
N ALA A 96 0.00 3.59 18.67
CA ALA A 96 -0.28 5.00 18.50
C ALA A 96 -0.29 5.33 17.01
N VAL A 97 -0.98 6.40 16.63
CA VAL A 97 -1.04 6.86 15.24
C VAL A 97 -0.65 8.33 15.15
N HIS A 98 0.30 8.61 14.27
CA HIS A 98 0.84 9.93 14.02
C HIS A 98 0.43 10.41 12.62
N TRP A 99 0.33 11.74 12.45
CA TRP A 99 -0.24 12.37 11.26
C TRP A 99 0.57 13.60 10.84
N TRP A 100 0.90 13.68 9.55
CA TRP A 100 1.56 14.83 8.94
C TRP A 100 0.79 15.27 7.69
N PRO A 101 -0.02 16.33 7.78
CA PRO A 101 -0.85 16.80 6.66
C PRO A 101 -0.04 17.52 5.56
N GLY A 102 1.19 17.94 5.85
CA GLY A 102 2.05 18.68 4.92
C GLY A 102 2.89 17.80 3.99
N TYR A 103 2.73 16.47 4.03
CA TYR A 103 3.58 15.53 3.30
C TYR A 103 3.62 15.78 1.79
N GLY A 104 2.48 16.03 1.16
CA GLY A 104 2.37 16.26 -0.28
C GLY A 104 3.00 17.59 -0.72
N ALA A 105 3.10 18.57 0.19
CA ALA A 105 3.68 19.88 -0.09
C ALA A 105 5.19 19.91 0.18
N ASP A 106 5.65 19.30 1.28
CA ASP A 106 7.06 19.19 1.65
C ASP A 106 7.34 17.83 2.29
N SER A 107 7.63 16.84 1.45
CA SER A 107 7.89 15.49 1.91
C SER A 107 9.19 15.36 2.68
N GLN A 108 10.15 16.26 2.46
CA GLN A 108 11.43 16.25 3.18
C GLN A 108 11.23 16.71 4.63
N GLU A 109 10.48 17.79 4.86
CA GLU A 109 10.18 18.24 6.21
C GLU A 109 9.24 17.27 6.94
N ALA A 110 8.24 16.72 6.26
CA ALA A 110 7.39 15.67 6.83
C ALA A 110 8.22 14.45 7.27
N ALA A 111 9.19 14.01 6.46
CA ALA A 111 10.11 12.93 6.82
C ALA A 111 10.96 13.26 8.06
N ARG A 112 11.52 14.48 8.13
CA ARG A 112 12.29 14.93 9.32
C ARG A 112 11.43 14.96 10.57
N GLN A 113 10.21 15.48 10.49
CA GLN A 113 9.26 15.49 11.60
C GLN A 113 8.91 14.07 12.04
N ALA A 114 8.60 13.18 11.10
CA ALA A 114 8.25 11.81 11.39
C ALA A 114 9.35 11.07 12.15
N VAL A 115 10.59 11.13 11.66
CA VAL A 115 11.71 10.46 12.32
C VAL A 115 12.02 11.08 13.68
N ARG A 116 11.90 12.40 13.84
CA ARG A 116 12.04 13.04 15.16
C ARG A 116 11.01 12.51 16.16
N THR A 117 9.75 12.40 15.75
CA THR A 117 8.69 11.84 16.59
C THR A 117 8.99 10.39 16.98
N LEU A 118 9.31 9.53 16.01
CA LEU A 118 9.60 8.12 16.27
C LEU A 118 10.84 7.90 17.17
N ARG A 119 11.82 8.79 17.12
CA ARG A 119 13.02 8.75 17.99
C ARG A 119 12.79 9.36 19.38
N SER A 120 11.77 10.19 19.53
CA SER A 120 11.47 10.86 20.81
C SER A 120 10.73 9.96 21.80
N ASP A 121 10.19 8.83 21.33
CA ASP A 121 9.52 7.86 22.18
C ASP A 121 10.53 7.18 23.13
N LEU A 122 10.20 7.15 24.42
CA LEU A 122 11.02 6.52 25.47
C LEU A 122 11.31 5.04 25.18
N VAL A 123 10.41 4.37 24.47
CA VAL A 123 10.56 2.98 24.02
C VAL A 123 10.31 2.98 22.52
N LEU A 124 11.33 2.58 21.75
CA LEU A 124 11.20 2.48 20.30
C LEU A 124 10.12 1.47 19.90
N PRO A 125 9.35 1.75 18.84
CA PRO A 125 8.34 0.83 18.36
C PRO A 125 8.97 -0.47 17.83
N GLN A 126 8.29 -1.58 18.10
CA GLN A 126 8.62 -2.92 17.56
C GLN A 126 8.30 -3.00 16.06
N GLY A 127 7.29 -2.25 15.62
CA GLY A 127 6.90 -2.14 14.21
C GLY A 127 6.23 -0.81 13.88
N ALA A 128 6.25 -0.43 12.61
CA ALA A 128 5.56 0.74 12.10
C ALA A 128 4.84 0.42 10.79
N LEU A 129 3.58 0.84 10.68
CA LEU A 129 2.80 0.81 9.46
C LEU A 129 2.70 2.21 8.86
N ILE A 130 3.18 2.37 7.64
CA ILE A 130 3.22 3.65 6.92
C ILE A 130 2.08 3.69 5.89
N ALA A 131 1.28 4.75 5.90
CA ALA A 131 0.38 5.10 4.81
C ALA A 131 0.72 6.50 4.33
N ALA A 132 0.90 6.68 3.03
CA ALA A 132 1.10 7.98 2.42
C ALA A 132 0.16 8.16 1.23
N ASP A 133 -0.10 9.42 0.84
CA ASP A 133 -0.76 9.69 -0.42
C ASP A 133 0.05 9.06 -1.57
N GLY A 134 -0.61 8.30 -2.44
CA GLY A 134 0.03 7.58 -3.54
C GLY A 134 0.22 8.39 -4.82
N VAL A 135 -0.23 9.65 -4.86
CA VAL A 135 -0.12 10.56 -6.01
C VAL A 135 0.60 11.87 -5.67
N GLN A 136 0.50 12.35 -4.43
CA GLN A 136 1.15 13.58 -3.96
C GLN A 136 2.31 13.28 -3.02
N GLY A 137 3.39 14.05 -3.15
CA GLY A 137 4.59 13.90 -2.32
C GLY A 137 5.50 12.76 -2.77
N ASN A 138 6.62 12.61 -2.06
CA ASN A 138 7.67 11.64 -2.32
C ASN A 138 8.09 10.97 -1.02
N LEU A 139 7.95 9.65 -0.92
CA LEU A 139 8.23 8.91 0.31
C LEU A 139 9.70 8.50 0.45
N LEU A 140 10.53 8.68 -0.58
CA LEU A 140 11.95 8.31 -0.54
C LEU A 140 12.72 8.99 0.61
N PRO A 141 12.56 10.30 0.91
CA PRO A 141 13.21 10.93 2.05
C PRO A 141 12.86 10.27 3.38
N LEU A 142 11.62 9.82 3.56
CA LEU A 142 11.22 9.09 4.76
C LEU A 142 11.88 7.70 4.79
N CYS A 143 11.85 6.95 3.70
CA CYS A 143 12.51 5.64 3.60
C CYS A 143 13.99 5.73 3.99
N SER A 144 14.72 6.71 3.45
CA SER A 144 16.13 6.94 3.80
C SER A 144 16.30 7.29 5.28
N ALA A 145 15.45 8.16 5.82
CA ALA A 145 15.55 8.61 7.22
C ALA A 145 15.19 7.51 8.25
N LEU A 146 14.43 6.49 7.84
CA LEU A 146 14.06 5.35 8.68
C LEU A 146 15.12 4.22 8.71
N ALA A 147 16.15 4.29 7.87
CA ALA A 147 17.16 3.23 7.73
C ALA A 147 17.81 2.79 9.07
N ASP A 148 18.07 3.76 9.95
CA ASP A 148 18.77 3.52 11.22
C ASP A 148 17.83 3.14 12.37
N LEU A 149 16.52 3.05 12.13
CA LEU A 149 15.58 2.65 13.19
C LEU A 149 15.55 1.12 13.31
N PRO A 150 15.75 0.55 14.51
CA PRO A 150 15.62 -0.88 14.77
C PRO A 150 14.13 -1.30 14.85
N THR A 151 13.30 -0.77 13.96
CA THR A 151 11.85 -0.96 13.89
C THR A 151 11.52 -1.63 12.57
N ARG A 152 10.68 -2.68 12.61
CA ARG A 152 10.18 -3.31 11.39
C ARG A 152 9.19 -2.39 10.69
N ILE A 153 9.40 -2.16 9.39
CA ILE A 153 8.58 -1.22 8.61
C ILE A 153 7.83 -1.94 7.51
N GLY A 154 6.53 -1.67 7.43
CA GLY A 154 5.66 -2.05 6.32
C GLY A 154 4.68 -0.92 6.02
N GLY A 155 3.99 -0.96 4.89
CA GLY A 155 3.09 0.13 4.54
C GLY A 155 2.75 0.23 3.07
N CYS A 156 2.12 1.33 2.70
CA CYS A 156 1.48 1.47 1.42
C CYS A 156 1.34 2.92 0.98
N LEU A 157 1.06 3.06 -0.32
CA LEU A 157 0.62 4.27 -0.97
C LEU A 157 -0.87 4.14 -1.29
N ALA A 158 -1.69 5.05 -0.77
CA ALA A 158 -3.13 5.02 -0.96
C ALA A 158 -3.53 5.12 -2.42
N SER A 159 -4.69 4.57 -2.76
CA SER A 159 -5.16 4.48 -4.16
C SER A 159 -6.54 5.08 -4.39
N GLY A 160 -7.40 5.20 -3.39
CA GLY A 160 -8.75 5.71 -3.60
C GLY A 160 -8.75 7.18 -3.98
N GLY A 161 -9.38 7.55 -5.09
CA GLY A 161 -9.40 8.90 -5.65
C GLY A 161 -8.18 9.26 -6.50
N TYR A 162 -7.32 8.28 -6.85
CA TYR A 162 -6.08 8.58 -7.56
C TYR A 162 -6.29 9.14 -8.97
N ALA A 163 -7.40 8.79 -9.63
CA ALA A 163 -7.78 9.37 -10.92
C ALA A 163 -7.92 10.91 -10.82
N GLN A 164 -8.47 11.40 -9.70
CA GLN A 164 -8.61 12.83 -9.36
C GLN A 164 -7.35 13.43 -8.72
N GLY A 165 -6.28 12.63 -8.54
CA GLY A 165 -4.98 13.08 -8.04
C GLY A 165 -4.92 13.32 -6.53
N LYS A 166 -5.88 12.78 -5.77
CA LYS A 166 -5.99 12.94 -4.31
C LYS A 166 -6.27 11.58 -3.71
N THR A 167 -5.42 11.10 -2.81
CA THR A 167 -5.65 9.80 -2.15
C THR A 167 -5.78 9.96 -0.64
N PRO A 168 -7.02 10.10 -0.12
CA PRO A 168 -7.26 10.40 1.29
C PRO A 168 -6.76 9.29 2.22
N LEU A 169 -6.22 9.71 3.36
CA LEU A 169 -5.84 8.83 4.46
C LEU A 169 -6.76 9.01 5.67
N PHE A 170 -6.71 8.06 6.60
CA PHE A 170 -7.38 8.13 7.90
C PHE A 170 -6.35 8.00 9.03
N ALA A 171 -6.35 8.94 9.96
CA ALA A 171 -5.48 8.90 11.14
C ALA A 171 -6.15 9.55 12.35
N ARG A 172 -6.48 8.76 13.38
CA ARG A 172 -7.23 9.21 14.56
C ARG A 172 -8.56 9.87 14.12
N ALA A 173 -8.77 11.14 14.44
CA ALA A 173 -9.93 11.93 14.03
C ALA A 173 -9.62 12.87 12.84
N GLN A 174 -8.69 12.49 11.96
CA GLN A 174 -8.29 13.29 10.80
C GLN A 174 -8.38 12.48 9.50
N THR A 175 -8.76 13.16 8.42
CA THR A 175 -8.69 12.65 7.05
C THR A 175 -8.34 13.77 6.08
N ALA A 176 -7.41 13.49 5.17
CA ALA A 176 -7.05 14.38 4.07
C ALA A 176 -6.24 13.61 3.01
N PRO A 177 -6.26 14.03 1.74
CA PRO A 177 -5.22 13.68 0.78
C PRO A 177 -3.93 14.45 1.09
N GLY A 178 -2.83 14.07 0.43
CA GLY A 178 -1.52 14.73 0.55
C GLY A 178 -0.87 14.54 1.91
N ALA A 179 -1.30 13.57 2.71
CA ALA A 179 -0.82 13.36 4.05
C ALA A 179 0.07 12.12 4.18
N LEU A 180 0.72 12.02 5.34
CA LEU A 180 1.45 10.84 5.81
C LEU A 180 0.87 10.43 7.17
N ALA A 181 0.61 9.14 7.35
CA ALA A 181 0.16 8.55 8.60
C ALA A 181 1.05 7.37 8.98
N ILE A 182 1.48 7.31 10.24
CA ILE A 182 2.28 6.19 10.75
C ILE A 182 1.62 5.63 12.00
N ALA A 183 1.25 4.34 11.97
CA ALA A 183 0.88 3.60 13.17
C ALA A 183 2.13 2.94 13.77
N THR A 184 2.47 3.29 15.00
CA THR A 184 3.55 2.67 15.77
C THR A 184 3.00 1.55 16.63
N LEU A 185 3.72 0.43 16.68
CA LEU A 185 3.33 -0.79 17.38
C LEU A 185 4.35 -1.11 18.47
N GLY A 186 3.90 -1.27 19.70
CA GLY A 186 4.71 -1.53 20.88
C GLY A 186 4.19 -2.67 21.76
N GLY A 187 4.83 -2.87 22.91
CA GLY A 187 4.50 -3.99 23.80
C GLY A 187 4.85 -5.34 23.15
N ARG A 188 3.89 -6.27 23.14
CA ARG A 188 4.06 -7.63 22.59
C ARG A 188 3.81 -7.74 21.08
N PHE A 189 3.54 -6.65 20.39
CA PHE A 189 3.46 -6.66 18.92
C PHE A 189 4.76 -7.15 18.29
N ARG A 190 4.61 -7.94 17.23
CA ARG A 190 5.65 -8.26 16.25
C ARG A 190 5.11 -7.98 14.85
N LEU A 191 5.98 -7.47 13.98
CA LEU A 191 5.64 -7.19 12.59
C LEU A 191 6.60 -7.96 11.70
N SER A 192 6.05 -8.70 10.74
CA SER A 192 6.81 -9.30 9.65
C SER A 192 6.13 -8.98 8.32
N GLY A 193 6.89 -9.08 7.24
CA GLY A 193 6.37 -8.88 5.89
C GLY A 193 7.00 -9.82 4.88
N GLY A 194 6.26 -10.06 3.81
CA GLY A 194 6.74 -10.66 2.58
C GLY A 194 6.19 -9.90 1.38
N CYS A 195 6.96 -9.87 0.30
CA CYS A 195 6.57 -9.21 -0.94
C CYS A 195 6.87 -10.08 -2.14
N GLY A 196 6.16 -9.85 -3.24
CA GLY A 196 6.45 -10.46 -4.53
C GLY A 196 5.66 -9.82 -5.66
N HIS A 197 6.06 -10.10 -6.90
CA HIS A 197 5.38 -9.64 -8.10
C HIS A 197 5.34 -10.75 -9.17
N GLY A 198 4.41 -10.65 -10.12
CA GLY A 198 4.33 -11.54 -11.28
C GLY A 198 4.81 -10.94 -12.59
N TRP A 199 5.47 -9.78 -12.60
CA TRP A 199 5.98 -9.17 -13.82
C TRP A 199 7.26 -9.84 -14.30
N ARG A 200 7.34 -10.05 -15.61
CA ARG A 200 8.44 -10.71 -16.33
C ARG A 200 9.06 -9.78 -17.35
N ASP A 201 10.34 -9.99 -17.61
CA ASP A 201 11.08 -9.26 -18.64
C ASP A 201 10.44 -9.45 -20.02
N SER A 202 10.19 -8.34 -20.74
CA SER A 202 9.71 -8.38 -22.12
C SER A 202 10.84 -8.47 -23.15
N GLY A 203 12.10 -8.34 -22.71
CA GLY A 203 13.29 -8.25 -23.55
C GLY A 203 13.54 -6.85 -24.14
N LEU A 204 12.68 -5.86 -23.86
CA LEU A 204 12.83 -4.50 -24.37
C LEU A 204 13.55 -3.63 -23.33
N GLN A 205 14.80 -3.27 -23.64
CA GLN A 205 15.57 -2.36 -22.81
C GLN A 205 15.23 -0.90 -23.12
N VAL A 206 15.19 -0.09 -22.07
CA VAL A 206 14.94 1.35 -22.15
C VAL A 206 15.98 2.13 -21.37
N ARG A 207 16.21 3.36 -21.80
CA ARG A 207 16.98 4.37 -21.07
C ARG A 207 16.12 5.59 -20.82
N PHE A 208 16.03 6.00 -19.56
CA PHE A 208 15.36 7.22 -19.19
C PHE A 208 16.19 8.43 -19.62
N GLY A 209 15.59 9.34 -20.36
CA GLY A 209 16.20 10.59 -20.81
C GLY A 209 15.98 11.68 -19.77
N LYS A 210 15.28 12.74 -20.17
CA LYS A 210 14.92 13.85 -19.28
C LYS A 210 13.87 13.40 -18.25
N THR A 211 14.19 13.57 -16.97
CA THR A 211 13.26 13.37 -15.85
C THR A 211 13.33 14.57 -14.90
N HIS A 212 12.25 14.84 -14.18
CA HIS A 212 12.22 15.85 -13.12
C HIS A 212 11.19 15.48 -12.06
N ASP A 213 11.64 15.33 -10.81
CA ASP A 213 10.80 14.81 -9.71
C ASP A 213 10.07 13.51 -10.13
N VAL A 214 8.73 13.49 -10.09
CA VAL A 214 7.92 12.34 -10.50
C VAL A 214 7.58 12.29 -12.00
N TRP A 215 8.18 13.16 -12.81
CA TRP A 215 7.90 13.25 -14.25
C TRP A 215 9.01 12.63 -15.08
N VAL A 216 8.62 11.85 -16.09
CA VAL A 216 9.51 11.33 -17.13
C VAL A 216 9.10 11.94 -18.46
N ASP A 217 9.95 12.80 -19.01
CA ASP A 217 9.69 13.51 -20.26
C ASP A 217 10.23 12.75 -21.48
N ALA A 218 11.20 11.84 -21.30
CA ALA A 218 11.78 11.08 -22.40
C ALA A 218 12.20 9.65 -22.02
N ILE A 219 11.96 8.73 -22.95
CA ILE A 219 12.43 7.34 -22.94
C ILE A 219 13.07 7.08 -24.30
N ASN A 220 14.30 6.59 -24.34
CA ASN A 220 15.04 6.36 -25.60
C ASN A 220 15.04 7.58 -26.54
N ASP A 221 15.23 8.78 -25.96
CA ASP A 221 15.25 10.07 -26.67
C ASP A 221 13.93 10.51 -27.35
N VAL A 222 12.83 9.77 -27.15
CA VAL A 222 11.47 10.14 -27.59
C VAL A 222 10.53 10.38 -26.40
N SER A 223 9.34 10.96 -26.64
CA SER A 223 8.34 11.09 -25.58
C SER A 223 7.83 9.70 -25.14
N PRO A 224 7.42 9.52 -23.87
CA PRO A 224 6.83 8.25 -23.45
C PRO A 224 5.62 7.81 -24.28
N ALA A 225 4.75 8.74 -24.68
CA ALA A 225 3.63 8.43 -25.57
C ALA A 225 4.09 7.90 -26.94
N ASP A 226 5.15 8.46 -27.52
CA ASP A 226 5.73 7.96 -28.77
C ASP A 226 6.40 6.58 -28.57
N PHE A 227 7.12 6.40 -27.46
CA PHE A 227 7.71 5.10 -27.10
C PHE A 227 6.65 3.99 -27.04
N TYR A 228 5.54 4.24 -26.34
CA TYR A 228 4.44 3.28 -26.26
C TYR A 228 3.69 3.12 -27.58
N ALA A 229 3.60 4.18 -28.39
CA ALA A 229 3.02 4.11 -29.72
C ALA A 229 3.81 3.18 -30.66
N GLU A 230 5.12 3.31 -30.68
CA GLU A 230 6.02 2.45 -31.44
C GLU A 230 5.99 1.00 -30.93
N THR A 231 5.92 0.82 -29.61
CA THR A 231 5.96 -0.51 -28.98
C THR A 231 4.67 -1.29 -29.19
N PHE A 232 3.51 -0.64 -29.13
CA PHE A 232 2.20 -1.30 -29.10
C PHE A 232 1.30 -1.01 -30.30
N GLY A 233 1.72 -0.15 -31.24
CA GLY A 233 1.00 0.11 -32.48
C GLY A 233 -0.24 1.01 -32.35
N HIS A 234 -0.37 1.75 -31.25
CA HIS A 234 -1.42 2.75 -31.04
C HIS A 234 -0.87 4.17 -31.31
N PRO A 235 -1.63 5.09 -31.93
CA PRO A 235 -1.18 6.47 -32.10
C PRO A 235 -0.78 7.13 -30.77
N ALA A 236 0.34 7.87 -30.75
CA ALA A 236 0.85 8.55 -29.54
C ALA A 236 -0.21 9.41 -28.83
N ARG A 237 -1.08 10.07 -29.61
CA ARG A 237 -2.19 10.87 -29.06
C ARG A 237 -3.16 10.05 -28.21
N GLU A 238 -3.40 8.79 -28.52
CA GLU A 238 -4.34 7.95 -27.75
C GLU A 238 -3.80 7.62 -26.36
N TRP A 239 -2.47 7.53 -26.21
CA TRP A 239 -1.83 7.30 -24.91
C TRP A 239 -2.05 8.45 -23.93
N ALA A 240 -2.41 9.65 -24.38
CA ALA A 240 -2.73 10.78 -23.50
C ALA A 240 -4.15 10.73 -22.89
N TYR A 241 -5.01 9.79 -23.32
CA TYR A 241 -6.41 9.74 -22.88
C TYR A 241 -6.85 8.34 -22.42
N PRO A 242 -7.89 8.25 -21.58
CA PRO A 242 -8.45 6.96 -21.20
C PRO A 242 -8.98 6.16 -22.40
N PRO A 243 -8.83 4.83 -22.38
CA PRO A 243 -8.28 4.03 -21.27
C PRO A 243 -6.74 3.86 -21.31
N LEU A 244 -6.07 4.16 -22.44
CA LEU A 244 -4.66 3.83 -22.62
C LEU A 244 -3.74 4.57 -21.64
N ASN A 245 -4.07 5.83 -21.32
CA ASN A 245 -3.27 6.62 -20.39
C ASN A 245 -3.16 6.00 -19.00
N GLU A 246 -4.13 5.21 -18.55
CA GLU A 246 -4.14 4.50 -17.27
C GLU A 246 -3.61 3.07 -17.42
N LEU A 247 -3.91 2.40 -18.54
CA LEU A 247 -3.41 1.05 -18.83
C LEU A 247 -1.89 0.99 -18.99
N VAL A 248 -1.22 2.13 -19.21
CA VAL A 248 0.25 2.24 -19.17
C VAL A 248 0.85 1.61 -17.90
N ARG A 249 0.11 1.60 -16.79
CA ARG A 249 0.52 1.00 -15.52
C ARG A 249 0.81 -0.50 -15.63
N LEU A 250 0.17 -1.21 -16.57
CA LEU A 250 0.40 -2.64 -16.86
C LEU A 250 1.77 -2.93 -17.48
N TYR A 251 2.46 -1.90 -17.96
CA TYR A 251 3.76 -1.97 -18.62
C TYR A 251 4.85 -1.23 -17.81
N PRO A 252 5.11 -1.67 -16.55
CA PRO A 252 6.09 -1.03 -15.69
C PRO A 252 7.51 -1.36 -16.11
N PHE A 253 8.46 -0.63 -15.55
CA PHE A 253 9.88 -0.76 -15.82
C PHE A 253 10.57 -1.52 -14.68
N GLY A 254 11.26 -2.60 -15.02
CA GLY A 254 12.09 -3.36 -14.10
C GLY A 254 13.52 -2.81 -14.06
N LEU A 255 13.90 -2.28 -12.89
CA LEU A 255 15.26 -1.83 -12.62
C LEU A 255 16.02 -3.00 -11.97
N GLN A 256 17.15 -3.38 -12.55
CA GLN A 256 18.01 -4.40 -11.95
C GLN A 256 18.67 -3.83 -10.69
N GLU A 257 18.54 -4.53 -9.57
CA GLU A 257 19.19 -4.12 -8.32
C GLU A 257 20.71 -4.34 -8.35
N TYR A 258 21.14 -5.42 -9.00
CA TYR A 258 22.54 -5.76 -9.23
C TYR A 258 22.73 -6.20 -10.68
N PRO A 259 23.92 -6.01 -11.28
CA PRO A 259 24.21 -6.48 -12.62
C PRO A 259 23.87 -7.97 -12.78
N ALA A 260 23.03 -8.30 -13.78
CA ALA A 260 22.58 -9.67 -14.09
C ALA A 260 21.70 -10.35 -13.01
N SER A 261 21.11 -9.59 -12.07
CA SER A 261 20.06 -10.11 -11.19
C SER A 261 18.79 -10.45 -11.98
N PRO A 262 18.15 -11.61 -11.76
CA PRO A 262 16.85 -11.93 -12.34
C PRO A 262 15.71 -11.14 -11.66
N ASP A 263 15.95 -10.59 -10.47
CA ASP A 263 14.95 -9.84 -9.70
C ASP A 263 14.99 -8.35 -10.05
N PHE A 264 13.79 -7.77 -10.27
CA PHE A 264 13.60 -6.36 -10.57
C PHE A 264 12.97 -5.61 -9.41
N ILE A 265 13.42 -4.37 -9.21
CA ILE A 265 12.63 -3.36 -8.54
C ILE A 265 11.75 -2.69 -9.59
N LEU A 266 10.44 -2.91 -9.51
CA LEU A 266 9.49 -2.36 -10.48
C LEU A 266 9.19 -0.88 -10.16
N ARG A 267 9.18 -0.07 -11.21
CA ARG A 267 8.71 1.32 -11.20
C ARG A 267 7.61 1.46 -12.22
N SER A 268 6.48 1.99 -11.80
CA SER A 268 5.28 2.00 -12.62
C SER A 268 4.72 3.42 -12.75
N PRO A 269 4.38 3.85 -13.97
CA PRO A 269 3.65 5.10 -14.16
C PRO A 269 2.26 5.02 -13.51
N LEU A 270 1.79 6.15 -13.00
CA LEU A 270 0.39 6.36 -12.66
C LEU A 270 -0.44 6.56 -13.92
N ARG A 271 0.06 7.39 -14.84
CA ARG A 271 -0.58 7.66 -16.13
C ARG A 271 0.39 8.30 -17.13
N VAL A 272 0.01 8.33 -18.40
CA VAL A 272 0.54 9.25 -19.40
C VAL A 272 -0.26 10.56 -19.36
N GLU A 273 0.41 11.70 -19.40
CA GLU A 273 -0.23 13.02 -19.44
C GLU A 273 -0.49 13.51 -20.86
N VAL A 274 -1.28 14.59 -20.96
CA VAL A 274 -1.65 15.22 -22.25
C VAL A 274 -0.44 15.64 -23.09
N ASN A 275 0.67 16.01 -22.46
CA ASN A 275 1.92 16.37 -23.14
C ASN A 275 2.77 15.16 -23.56
N GLY A 276 2.29 13.93 -23.34
CA GLY A 276 2.98 12.68 -23.66
C GLY A 276 4.00 12.20 -22.62
N SER A 277 4.21 12.93 -21.52
CA SER A 277 5.10 12.52 -20.42
C SER A 277 4.46 11.47 -19.52
N LEU A 278 5.26 10.74 -18.74
CA LEU A 278 4.74 9.90 -17.66
C LEU A 278 4.66 10.67 -16.37
N ARG A 279 3.53 10.51 -15.69
CA ARG A 279 3.41 10.77 -14.26
C ARG A 279 3.75 9.51 -13.49
N MET A 280 4.81 9.55 -12.69
CA MET A 280 5.18 8.51 -11.74
C MET A 280 4.64 8.83 -10.35
N ASN A 281 4.76 7.90 -9.41
CA ASN A 281 4.68 8.18 -7.97
C ASN A 281 5.97 7.88 -7.20
N VAL A 282 6.91 7.21 -7.85
CA VAL A 282 8.28 7.04 -7.38
C VAL A 282 9.20 7.58 -8.47
N PRO A 283 10.07 8.56 -8.17
CA PRO A 283 10.92 9.18 -9.18
C PRO A 283 11.93 8.18 -9.76
N ILE A 284 12.34 8.43 -11.00
CA ILE A 284 13.41 7.72 -11.68
C ILE A 284 14.46 8.74 -12.14
N GLU A 285 15.72 8.41 -11.95
CA GLU A 285 16.83 9.27 -12.33
C GLU A 285 17.07 9.26 -13.85
N ALA A 286 17.45 10.41 -14.39
CA ALA A 286 17.87 10.53 -15.77
C ALA A 286 19.09 9.64 -16.04
N GLY A 287 19.10 8.97 -17.18
CA GLY A 287 20.17 8.04 -17.58
C GLY A 287 20.04 6.62 -17.02
N THR A 288 19.11 6.37 -16.08
CA THR A 288 18.82 5.00 -15.61
C THR A 288 18.39 4.12 -16.78
N THR A 289 18.90 2.89 -16.81
CA THR A 289 18.43 1.84 -17.72
C THR A 289 17.47 0.90 -16.99
N ALA A 290 16.47 0.42 -17.71
CA ALA A 290 15.49 -0.53 -17.19
C ALA A 290 15.02 -1.46 -18.31
N GLN A 291 14.22 -2.46 -17.96
CA GLN A 291 13.55 -3.33 -18.91
C GLN A 291 12.05 -3.09 -18.84
N LEU A 292 11.37 -3.00 -19.99
CA LEU A 292 9.92 -3.06 -19.99
C LEU A 292 9.50 -4.46 -19.53
N THR A 293 8.46 -4.54 -18.71
CA THR A 293 7.98 -5.81 -18.16
C THR A 293 6.49 -6.01 -18.42
N LEU A 294 6.08 -7.27 -18.41
CA LEU A 294 4.69 -7.70 -18.64
C LEU A 294 4.21 -8.55 -17.47
N GLY A 295 2.97 -8.34 -17.05
CA GLY A 295 2.35 -9.11 -15.98
C GLY A 295 2.00 -10.54 -16.43
N ASP A 296 2.35 -11.51 -15.60
CA ASP A 296 1.92 -12.91 -15.72
C ASP A 296 1.01 -13.25 -14.53
N PRO A 297 -0.31 -13.50 -14.76
CA PRO A 297 -1.24 -13.83 -13.68
C PRO A 297 -0.85 -15.06 -12.87
N GLN A 298 -0.28 -16.10 -13.48
CA GLN A 298 0.15 -17.30 -12.76
C GLN A 298 1.35 -16.99 -11.87
N ALA A 299 2.31 -16.21 -12.38
CA ALA A 299 3.42 -15.72 -11.58
C ALA A 299 2.95 -14.83 -10.41
N CYS A 300 1.88 -14.05 -10.59
CA CYS A 300 1.28 -13.25 -9.52
C CYS A 300 0.73 -14.14 -8.40
N LEU A 301 0.00 -15.21 -8.72
CA LEU A 301 -0.53 -16.14 -7.71
C LEU A 301 0.59 -16.84 -6.93
N LEU A 302 1.65 -17.29 -7.62
CA LEU A 302 2.84 -17.82 -6.96
C LEU A 302 3.53 -16.79 -6.05
N ALA A 303 3.53 -15.52 -6.45
CA ALA A 303 4.06 -14.44 -5.62
C ALA A 303 3.25 -14.22 -4.34
N VAL A 304 1.93 -14.44 -4.35
CA VAL A 304 1.09 -14.42 -3.14
C VAL A 304 1.55 -15.51 -2.16
N GLU A 305 1.67 -16.74 -2.63
CA GLU A 305 2.10 -17.87 -1.79
C GLU A 305 3.49 -17.64 -1.19
N GLN A 306 4.43 -17.16 -2.00
CA GLN A 306 5.80 -16.89 -1.57
C GLN A 306 5.85 -15.73 -0.56
N ALA A 307 5.10 -14.66 -0.80
CA ALA A 307 5.00 -13.54 0.13
C ALA A 307 4.42 -13.98 1.49
N ALA A 308 3.35 -14.79 1.49
CA ALA A 308 2.74 -15.31 2.71
C ALA A 308 3.71 -16.20 3.49
N ARG A 309 4.40 -17.11 2.79
CA ARG A 309 5.40 -18.00 3.38
C ARG A 309 6.55 -17.23 4.01
N THR A 310 7.08 -16.23 3.30
CA THR A 310 8.14 -15.35 3.82
C THR A 310 7.67 -14.57 5.05
N ALA A 311 6.45 -14.00 5.02
CA ALA A 311 5.90 -13.28 6.16
C ALA A 311 5.75 -14.18 7.39
N LEU A 312 5.19 -15.39 7.23
CA LEU A 312 5.01 -16.38 8.30
C LEU A 312 6.35 -16.83 8.87
N SER A 313 7.31 -17.17 8.01
CA SER A 313 8.64 -17.60 8.45
C SER A 313 9.38 -16.50 9.22
N ASN A 314 9.26 -15.24 8.77
CA ASN A 314 9.88 -14.09 9.42
C ASN A 314 9.19 -13.68 10.73
N LEU A 315 7.97 -14.14 10.98
CA LEU A 315 7.25 -13.87 12.22
C LEU A 315 7.68 -14.78 13.37
N ALA A 316 8.10 -16.02 13.05
CA ALA A 316 8.49 -17.00 14.05
C ALA A 316 9.60 -16.47 14.98
N PRO A 317 9.52 -16.71 16.30
CA PRO A 317 8.58 -17.62 16.99
C PRO A 317 7.26 -16.97 17.44
N ALA A 318 6.95 -15.73 17.05
CA ALA A 318 5.68 -15.09 17.43
C ALA A 318 4.49 -15.73 16.71
N SER A 319 3.32 -15.70 17.34
CA SER A 319 2.08 -16.23 16.76
C SER A 319 1.36 -15.17 15.91
N PRO A 320 0.90 -15.47 14.69
CA PRO A 320 0.14 -14.51 13.88
C PRO A 320 -1.22 -14.21 14.52
N MET A 321 -1.55 -12.92 14.63
CA MET A 321 -2.85 -12.45 15.13
C MET A 321 -3.73 -11.89 14.02
N ALA A 322 -3.12 -11.27 13.01
CA ALA A 322 -3.80 -10.63 11.90
C ALA A 322 -2.86 -10.51 10.68
N ALA A 323 -3.44 -10.42 9.50
CA ALA A 323 -2.77 -10.19 8.24
C ALA A 323 -3.33 -8.95 7.53
N LEU A 324 -2.42 -8.18 6.93
CA LEU A 324 -2.73 -7.09 6.01
C LEU A 324 -2.22 -7.45 4.61
N ALA A 325 -3.08 -7.33 3.60
CA ALA A 325 -2.69 -7.49 2.21
C ALA A 325 -2.78 -6.15 1.47
N PHE A 326 -1.65 -5.67 0.96
CA PHE A 326 -1.57 -4.53 0.06
C PHE A 326 -1.21 -5.01 -1.34
N VAL A 327 -2.15 -4.88 -2.27
CA VAL A 327 -1.99 -5.33 -3.65
C VAL A 327 -1.87 -4.11 -4.54
N ASP A 328 -0.95 -4.07 -5.51
CA ASP A 328 -0.93 -2.95 -6.46
C ASP A 328 -2.20 -2.96 -7.33
N VAL A 329 -2.81 -1.80 -7.56
CA VAL A 329 -4.02 -1.65 -8.38
C VAL A 329 -3.89 -2.25 -9.78
N ALA A 330 -2.67 -2.32 -10.33
CA ALA A 330 -2.42 -2.95 -11.62
C ALA A 330 -2.81 -4.43 -11.68
N TRP A 331 -2.85 -5.12 -10.54
CA TRP A 331 -3.32 -6.51 -10.47
C TRP A 331 -4.82 -6.60 -10.81
N LEU A 332 -5.65 -5.60 -10.46
CA LEU A 332 -7.06 -5.55 -10.87
C LEU A 332 -7.17 -5.49 -12.39
N SER A 333 -6.38 -4.64 -13.03
CA SER A 333 -6.37 -4.50 -14.49
C SER A 333 -5.82 -5.76 -15.18
N LEU A 334 -4.79 -6.39 -14.59
CA LEU A 334 -4.18 -7.60 -15.13
C LEU A 334 -5.11 -8.81 -15.07
N PHE A 335 -5.78 -9.02 -13.92
CA PHE A 335 -6.67 -10.16 -13.73
C PHE A 335 -8.06 -9.92 -14.33
N GLY A 336 -8.51 -8.67 -14.42
CA GLY A 336 -9.83 -8.31 -14.94
C GLY A 336 -10.95 -9.09 -14.26
N ILE A 337 -11.68 -9.90 -15.03
CA ILE A 337 -12.77 -10.74 -14.50
C ILE A 337 -12.30 -11.83 -13.53
N GLN A 338 -11.00 -12.14 -13.49
CA GLN A 338 -10.40 -13.14 -12.61
C GLN A 338 -9.89 -12.55 -11.29
N ALA A 339 -10.14 -11.26 -11.00
CA ALA A 339 -9.62 -10.59 -9.81
C ALA A 339 -9.97 -11.30 -8.49
N GLY A 340 -11.10 -12.01 -8.44
CA GLY A 340 -11.49 -12.85 -7.30
C GLY A 340 -10.51 -13.98 -6.95
N GLN A 341 -9.56 -14.34 -7.84
CA GLN A 341 -8.50 -15.31 -7.52
C GLN A 341 -7.47 -14.76 -6.52
N ILE A 342 -7.28 -13.44 -6.46
CA ILE A 342 -6.30 -12.81 -5.57
C ILE A 342 -6.65 -13.02 -4.09
N PRO A 343 -7.87 -12.67 -3.60
CA PRO A 343 -8.22 -12.91 -2.20
C PRO A 343 -8.38 -14.40 -1.86
N LEU A 344 -8.73 -15.25 -2.83
CA LEU A 344 -8.73 -16.72 -2.64
C LEU A 344 -7.32 -17.24 -2.38
N ALA A 345 -6.34 -16.86 -3.21
CA ALA A 345 -4.94 -17.26 -3.02
C ALA A 345 -4.37 -16.73 -1.69
N LEU A 346 -4.75 -15.52 -1.29
CA LEU A 346 -4.40 -14.97 0.02
C LEU A 346 -4.96 -15.81 1.17
N HIS A 347 -6.25 -16.18 1.09
CA HIS A 347 -6.91 -17.01 2.09
C HIS A 347 -6.28 -18.41 2.17
N GLU A 348 -6.02 -19.06 1.04
CA GLU A 348 -5.36 -20.37 0.98
C GLU A 348 -3.95 -20.34 1.59
N ALA A 349 -3.18 -19.28 1.33
CA ALA A 349 -1.81 -19.16 1.82
C ALA A 349 -1.72 -18.78 3.31
N LEU A 350 -2.72 -18.09 3.87
CA LEU A 350 -2.73 -17.60 5.25
C LEU A 350 -3.61 -18.44 6.19
N GLY A 351 -4.51 -19.26 5.66
CA GLY A 351 -5.46 -20.05 6.43
C GLY A 351 -6.43 -19.18 7.24
N ASN A 352 -6.55 -19.49 8.54
CA ASN A 352 -7.53 -18.85 9.43
C ASN A 352 -7.07 -17.53 10.05
N ILE A 353 -5.95 -16.95 9.61
CA ILE A 353 -5.50 -15.66 10.13
C ILE A 353 -6.48 -14.57 9.67
N PRO A 354 -7.06 -13.75 10.57
CA PRO A 354 -7.93 -12.63 10.18
C PRO A 354 -7.23 -11.72 9.17
N LEU A 355 -7.85 -11.52 8.01
CA LEU A 355 -7.27 -10.81 6.88
C LEU A 355 -8.12 -9.60 6.49
N ALA A 356 -7.49 -8.43 6.41
CA ALA A 356 -8.04 -7.26 5.74
C ALA A 356 -6.99 -6.69 4.78
N GLY A 357 -7.41 -5.92 3.79
CA GLY A 357 -6.47 -5.38 2.82
C GLY A 357 -7.07 -4.35 1.90
N ALA A 358 -6.24 -3.90 0.96
CA ALA A 358 -6.59 -2.88 0.01
C ALA A 358 -5.74 -2.97 -1.26
N TYR A 359 -6.29 -2.44 -2.34
CA TYR A 359 -5.51 -2.09 -3.51
C TYR A 359 -4.78 -0.75 -3.30
N THR A 360 -3.57 -0.63 -3.82
CA THR A 360 -2.61 0.42 -3.48
C THR A 360 -1.87 0.89 -4.74
N LEU A 361 -1.23 2.06 -4.68
CA LEU A 361 -0.37 2.54 -5.77
C LEU A 361 1.11 2.15 -5.61
N GLY A 362 1.40 1.40 -4.54
CA GLY A 362 2.73 0.93 -4.20
C GLY A 362 2.78 0.56 -2.73
N GLN A 363 3.85 -0.14 -2.36
CA GLN A 363 4.08 -0.67 -1.02
C GLN A 363 5.39 -0.15 -0.46
N VAL A 364 5.44 -0.01 0.85
CA VAL A 364 6.64 0.30 1.62
C VAL A 364 7.04 -0.96 2.33
N SER A 365 8.18 -1.54 1.98
CA SER A 365 8.62 -2.80 2.56
C SER A 365 10.05 -2.75 3.00
N GLN A 366 10.30 -3.21 4.22
CA GLN A 366 11.65 -3.45 4.70
C GLN A 366 12.00 -4.93 4.45
N PRO A 367 12.92 -5.24 3.51
CA PRO A 367 13.19 -6.63 3.13
C PRO A 367 13.77 -7.45 4.30
N VAL A 368 14.64 -6.83 5.10
CA VAL A 368 15.23 -7.41 6.32
C VAL A 368 15.31 -6.35 7.42
N ALA A 369 15.34 -6.76 8.69
CA ALA A 369 15.46 -5.83 9.82
C ALA A 369 16.71 -4.95 9.66
N GLY A 370 16.54 -3.64 9.83
CA GLY A 370 17.64 -2.67 9.75
C GLY A 370 18.07 -2.31 8.32
N ALA A 371 17.47 -2.89 7.28
CA ALA A 371 17.64 -2.41 5.92
C ALA A 371 16.83 -1.13 5.68
N VAL A 372 17.23 -0.35 4.69
CA VAL A 372 16.44 0.79 4.20
C VAL A 372 15.10 0.26 3.67
N PRO A 373 13.95 0.78 4.16
CA PRO A 373 12.65 0.50 3.56
C PRO A 373 12.62 0.87 2.08
N ARG A 374 12.02 0.02 1.25
CA ARG A 374 11.95 0.19 -0.20
C ARG A 374 10.53 0.53 -0.62
N LEU A 375 10.42 1.39 -1.63
CA LEU A 375 9.19 1.58 -2.38
C LEU A 375 9.12 0.57 -3.51
N LEU A 376 8.03 -0.18 -3.55
CA LEU A 376 7.74 -1.21 -4.53
C LEU A 376 6.46 -0.82 -5.27
N ASN A 377 6.46 -0.84 -6.60
CA ASN A 377 5.23 -0.86 -7.38
C ASN A 377 4.96 -2.29 -7.84
N GLN A 378 3.73 -2.59 -8.26
CA GLN A 378 3.37 -3.84 -8.97
C GLN A 378 3.54 -5.11 -8.11
N ASN A 379 3.78 -4.93 -6.82
CA ASN A 379 3.94 -6.01 -5.86
C ASN A 379 2.61 -6.27 -5.14
N ILE A 380 2.54 -7.45 -4.53
CA ILE A 380 1.75 -7.69 -3.34
C ILE A 380 2.67 -7.61 -2.12
N GLN A 381 2.22 -6.98 -1.04
CA GLN A 381 2.84 -7.06 0.27
C GLN A 381 1.85 -7.68 1.25
N ILE A 382 2.31 -8.72 1.94
CA ILE A 382 1.57 -9.35 3.05
C ILE A 382 2.33 -9.00 4.32
N ILE A 383 1.65 -8.31 5.25
CA ILE A 383 2.17 -7.95 6.56
C ILE A 383 1.45 -8.78 7.61
N LEU A 384 2.19 -9.41 8.50
CA LEU A 384 1.61 -10.08 9.66
C LEU A 384 1.84 -9.25 10.92
N LEU A 385 0.78 -9.09 11.69
CA LEU A 385 0.82 -8.59 13.05
C LEU A 385 0.75 -9.79 13.98
N GLY A 386 1.81 -10.01 14.76
CA GLY A 386 1.94 -11.15 15.65
C GLY A 386 2.04 -10.77 17.13
N TYR A 387 1.82 -11.78 17.98
CA TYR A 387 1.96 -11.71 19.43
C TYR A 387 3.21 -12.46 19.89
N GLN A 388 4.08 -11.78 20.62
CA GLN A 388 5.19 -12.42 21.32
C GLN A 388 4.80 -12.73 22.78
N ALA A 389 4.66 -14.01 23.11
CA ALA A 389 4.41 -14.49 24.47
C ALA A 389 5.52 -14.10 25.47
#